data_AF-A0A357CMH8-F1
#
_entry.id   AF-A0A357CMH8-F1
#
_cell.length_a   1.000
_cell.length_b   1.000
_cell.length_c   1.000
_cell.angle_alpha   90.00
_cell.angle_beta   90.00
_cell.angle_gamma   90.00
#
_symmetry.space_group_name_H-M   'P 1'
#
loop_
_entity.id
_entity.type
_entity.pdbx_description
1 polymer ?
#
loop_
_entity_poly.entity_id
_entity_poly.type
_entity_poly.pdbx_seq_one_letter_code
_entity_poly.pdbx_strand_id
1 'polypeptide(L)'
;KVLAVKELFDRTGVPYTIPVDMMRELWWKFMMNVGVNQVSAILKAPYGVFQRVKEAQELMMMACGEVLQIAEKIGINLTAGDIEEYLRVIGGLASEGKTSMLQDVEAGRKTEVESFAHTVVALG
;
A
#
# COMPACT_ATOMS: atom_id res chain seq x y z
N LYS A 1 -11.82 12.12 21.22
CA LYS A 1 -12.42 11.67 19.94
C LYS A 1 -12.12 10.19 19.68
N VAL A 2 -10.85 9.74 19.67
CA VAL A 2 -10.48 8.33 19.45
C VAL A 2 -11.16 7.36 20.44
N LEU A 3 -11.21 7.66 21.74
CA LEU A 3 -11.84 6.78 22.73
C LEU A 3 -13.36 6.59 22.51
N ALA A 4 -14.07 7.62 22.05
CA ALA A 4 -15.49 7.49 21.74
C ALA A 4 -15.75 6.59 20.53
N VAL A 5 -14.88 6.64 19.52
CA VAL A 5 -14.93 5.73 18.36
C VAL A 5 -14.56 4.31 18.76
N LYS A 6 -13.55 4.16 19.64
CA LYS A 6 -13.17 2.88 20.25
C LYS A 6 -14.37 2.21 20.92
N GLU A 7 -15.05 2.93 21.81
CA GLU A 7 -16.23 2.42 22.52
C GLU A 7 -17.37 2.03 21.57
N LEU A 8 -17.58 2.79 20.50
CA LEU A 8 -18.54 2.43 19.46
C LEU A 8 -18.16 1.11 18.79
N PHE A 9 -16.90 0.97 18.35
CA PHE A 9 -16.43 -0.24 17.68
C PHE A 9 -16.43 -1.47 18.59
N ASP A 10 -16.09 -1.30 19.88
CA ASP A 10 -16.21 -2.34 20.90
C ASP A 10 -17.66 -2.84 21.01
N ARG A 11 -18.64 -1.91 21.02
CA ARG A 11 -20.06 -2.25 21.13
C ARG A 11 -20.63 -2.89 19.87
N THR A 12 -20.13 -2.52 18.69
CA THR A 12 -20.62 -3.03 17.41
C THR A 12 -19.85 -4.24 16.90
N GLY A 13 -18.76 -4.62 17.56
CA GLY A 13 -17.90 -5.73 17.16
C GLY A 13 -17.11 -5.48 15.87
N VAL A 14 -16.84 -4.22 15.53
CA VAL A 14 -16.00 -3.87 14.37
C VAL A 14 -14.53 -4.03 14.78
N PRO A 15 -13.74 -4.91 14.14
CA PRO A 15 -12.33 -5.06 14.48
C PRO A 15 -11.55 -3.78 14.21
N TYR A 16 -10.65 -3.41 15.11
CA TYR A 16 -9.80 -2.24 14.95
C TYR A 16 -8.48 -2.38 15.69
N THR A 17 -7.54 -1.52 15.34
CA THR A 17 -6.31 -1.28 16.07
C THR A 17 -6.14 0.23 16.23
N ILE A 18 -5.74 0.69 17.41
CA ILE A 18 -5.32 2.08 17.61
C ILE A 18 -3.79 2.09 17.50
N PRO A 19 -3.22 2.65 16.43
CA PRO A 19 -1.78 2.66 16.27
C PRO A 19 -1.13 3.64 17.24
N VAL A 20 0.09 3.32 17.65
CA VAL A 20 0.92 4.19 18.49
C VAL A 20 1.36 5.43 17.69
N ASP A 21 1.68 5.24 16.42
CA ASP A 21 2.03 6.31 15.48
C ASP A 21 1.13 6.21 14.24
N MET A 22 0.08 7.04 14.22
CA MET A 22 -0.86 7.09 13.09
C MET A 22 -0.18 7.57 11.80
N MET A 23 0.82 8.45 11.88
CA MET A 23 1.47 8.97 10.69
C MET A 23 2.32 7.88 10.03
N ARG A 24 3.07 7.10 10.83
CA ARG A 24 3.79 5.93 10.31
C ARG A 24 2.86 4.92 9.65
N GLU A 25 1.70 4.60 10.24
CA GLU A 25 0.73 3.68 9.64
C GLU A 25 0.16 4.19 8.32
N LEU A 26 -0.16 5.50 8.25
CA LEU A 26 -0.64 6.12 7.02
C LEU A 26 0.42 6.02 5.91
N TRP A 27 1.68 6.28 6.24
CA TRP A 27 2.79 6.17 5.29
C TRP A 27 3.09 4.73 4.89
N TRP A 28 2.97 3.77 5.82
CA TRP A 28 3.11 2.34 5.50
C TRP A 28 2.04 1.92 4.49
N LYS A 29 0.78 2.31 4.71
CA LYS A 29 -0.32 2.04 3.78
C LYS A 29 -0.14 2.77 2.44
N PHE A 30 0.34 4.00 2.47
CA PHE A 30 0.67 4.77 1.27
C PHE A 30 1.76 4.06 0.45
N MET A 31 2.84 3.60 1.09
CA MET A 31 3.91 2.81 0.45
C MET A 31 3.34 1.55 -0.22
N MET A 32 2.47 0.80 0.44
CA MET A 32 1.84 -0.38 -0.15
C MET A 32 1.08 -0.03 -1.44
N ASN A 33 0.24 1.02 -1.38
CA ASN A 33 -0.57 1.44 -2.52
C ASN A 33 0.33 1.93 -3.67
N VAL A 34 1.34 2.75 -3.41
CA VAL A 34 2.32 3.17 -4.42
C VAL A 34 3.01 1.95 -5.04
N GLY A 35 3.48 1.03 -4.20
CA GLY A 35 4.23 -0.15 -4.61
C GLY A 35 3.49 -1.07 -5.57
N VAL A 36 2.23 -1.44 -5.26
CA VAL A 36 1.52 -2.48 -6.06
C VAL A 36 0.43 -1.93 -6.96
N ASN A 37 -0.29 -0.86 -6.59
CA ASN A 37 -1.52 -0.49 -7.30
C ASN A 37 -1.23 -0.09 -8.75
N GLN A 38 -0.21 0.75 -8.93
CA GLN A 38 0.16 1.26 -10.25
C GLN A 38 0.84 0.19 -11.10
N VAL A 39 1.74 -0.57 -10.49
CA VAL A 39 2.45 -1.67 -11.17
C VAL A 39 1.46 -2.74 -11.63
N SER A 40 0.52 -3.15 -10.78
CA SER A 40 -0.52 -4.13 -11.14
C SER A 40 -1.48 -3.60 -12.21
N ALA A 41 -1.83 -2.32 -12.17
CA ALA A 41 -2.68 -1.68 -13.16
C ALA A 41 -2.02 -1.64 -14.56
N ILE A 42 -0.74 -1.28 -14.64
CA ILE A 42 0.02 -1.24 -15.89
C ILE A 42 0.23 -2.66 -16.45
N LEU A 43 0.64 -3.60 -15.60
CA LEU A 43 0.89 -4.98 -16.00
C LEU A 43 -0.39 -5.80 -16.22
N LYS A 44 -1.55 -5.27 -15.83
CA LYS A 44 -2.84 -5.99 -15.78
C LYS A 44 -2.73 -7.31 -15.02
N ALA A 45 -2.07 -7.26 -13.87
CA ALA A 45 -1.57 -8.44 -13.16
C ALA A 45 -2.22 -8.60 -11.77
N PRO A 46 -2.77 -9.78 -11.43
CA PRO A 46 -3.26 -10.06 -10.07
C PRO A 46 -2.09 -10.34 -9.11
N TYR A 47 -2.37 -10.45 -7.81
CA TYR A 47 -1.35 -10.66 -6.77
C TYR A 47 -0.46 -11.88 -7.02
N GLY A 48 -1.01 -12.94 -7.63
CA GLY A 48 -0.26 -14.14 -7.98
C GLY A 48 0.95 -13.90 -8.89
N VAL A 49 0.95 -12.82 -9.69
CA VAL A 49 2.11 -12.43 -10.48
C VAL A 49 3.22 -11.90 -9.58
N PHE A 50 2.90 -11.01 -8.64
CA PHE A 50 3.86 -10.46 -7.66
C PHE A 50 4.39 -11.51 -6.67
N GLN A 51 3.66 -12.62 -6.50
CA GLN A 51 4.07 -13.76 -5.69
C GLN A 51 5.07 -14.69 -6.41
N ARG A 52 5.06 -14.74 -7.75
CA ARG A 52 5.77 -15.78 -8.53
C ARG A 52 6.76 -15.25 -9.56
N VAL A 53 6.56 -14.03 -10.04
CA VAL A 53 7.37 -13.40 -11.08
C VAL A 53 8.32 -12.42 -10.41
N LYS A 54 9.62 -12.74 -10.48
CA LYS A 54 10.67 -11.99 -9.79
C LYS A 54 10.72 -10.54 -10.24
N GLU A 55 10.59 -10.29 -11.54
CA GLU A 55 10.65 -8.97 -12.15
C GLU A 55 9.47 -8.09 -11.72
N ALA A 56 8.29 -8.67 -11.56
CA ALA A 56 7.12 -7.94 -11.06
C ALA A 56 7.27 -7.57 -9.58
N GLN A 57 7.86 -8.49 -8.78
CA GLN A 57 8.17 -8.24 -7.38
C GLN A 57 9.25 -7.17 -7.22
N GLU A 58 10.31 -7.22 -8.02
CA GLU A 58 11.38 -6.21 -8.05
C GLU A 58 10.83 -4.83 -8.41
N LEU A 59 9.97 -4.73 -9.43
CA LEU A 59 9.35 -3.47 -9.82
C LEU A 59 8.46 -2.90 -8.71
N MET A 60 7.70 -3.75 -8.01
CA MET A 60 6.92 -3.36 -6.84
C MET A 60 7.82 -2.84 -5.70
N MET A 61 8.94 -3.51 -5.45
CA MET A 61 9.90 -3.11 -4.41
C MET A 61 10.60 -1.79 -4.74
N MET A 62 10.95 -1.57 -6.02
CA MET A 62 11.52 -0.29 -6.46
C MET A 62 10.57 0.87 -6.19
N ALA A 63 9.29 0.72 -6.51
CA ALA A 63 8.26 1.73 -6.23
C ALA A 63 8.07 1.97 -4.72
N CYS A 64 8.13 0.91 -3.89
CA CYS A 64 8.15 1.09 -2.42
C CYS A 64 9.39 1.87 -1.96
N GLY A 65 10.55 1.63 -2.59
CA GLY A 65 11.82 2.28 -2.26
C GLY A 65 11.83 3.79 -2.50
N GLU A 66 11.06 4.30 -3.46
CA GLU A 66 10.85 5.74 -3.64
C GLU A 66 10.15 6.35 -2.42
N VAL A 67 9.12 5.68 -1.91
CA VAL A 67 8.39 6.13 -0.72
C VAL A 67 9.26 6.06 0.54
N LEU A 68 10.09 5.02 0.70
CA LEU A 68 11.02 4.94 1.83
C LEU A 68 11.98 6.13 1.89
N GLN A 69 12.55 6.53 0.75
CA GLN A 69 13.46 7.67 0.67
C GLN A 69 12.79 8.99 1.05
N ILE A 70 11.52 9.15 0.66
CA ILE A 70 10.74 10.34 1.05
C ILE A 70 10.42 10.29 2.54
N ALA A 71 9.94 9.15 3.05
CA ALA A 71 9.57 8.95 4.45
C ALA A 71 10.73 9.27 5.41
N GLU A 72 11.94 8.82 5.08
CA GLU A 72 13.16 9.12 5.84
C GLU A 72 13.39 10.64 5.95
N LYS A 73 13.31 11.37 4.83
CA LYS A 73 13.55 12.83 4.79
C LYS A 73 12.56 13.64 5.62
N ILE A 74 11.33 13.17 5.77
CA ILE A 74 10.27 13.84 6.53
C ILE A 74 10.14 13.31 7.97
N GLY A 75 11.03 12.42 8.39
CA GLY A 75 11.08 11.89 9.75
C GLY A 75 10.02 10.82 10.07
N ILE A 76 9.49 10.14 9.05
CA ILE A 76 8.60 8.99 9.24
C ILE A 76 9.44 7.71 9.31
N ASN A 77 9.23 6.93 10.38
CA ASN A 77 9.97 5.70 10.61
C ASN A 77 9.43 4.52 9.77
N LEU A 78 9.76 4.52 8.48
CA LEU A 78 9.67 3.36 7.60
C LEU A 78 11.07 2.88 7.22
N THR A 79 11.24 1.57 7.13
CA THR A 79 12.52 0.88 6.96
C THR A 79 12.42 -0.17 5.85
N ALA A 80 13.56 -0.74 5.45
CA ALA A 80 13.57 -1.88 4.52
C ALA A 80 12.78 -3.10 5.06
N GLY A 81 12.70 -3.27 6.39
CA GLY A 81 11.91 -4.33 7.01
C GLY A 81 10.41 -4.20 6.75
N ASP A 82 9.92 -2.98 6.49
CA ASP A 82 8.54 -2.71 6.12
C ASP A 82 8.20 -3.22 4.71
N ILE A 83 9.18 -3.20 3.80
CA ILE A 83 9.03 -3.81 2.46
C ILE A 83 8.99 -5.33 2.60
N GLU A 84 9.81 -5.92 3.46
CA GLU A 84 9.77 -7.37 3.71
C GLU A 84 8.45 -7.80 4.35
N GLU A 85 7.92 -7.00 5.28
CA GLU A 85 6.58 -7.20 5.83
C GLU A 85 5.52 -7.12 4.74
N TYR A 86 5.63 -6.14 3.84
CA TYR A 86 4.71 -6.02 2.74
C TYR A 86 4.76 -7.22 1.79
N LEU A 87 5.95 -7.75 1.49
CA LEU A 87 6.09 -8.98 0.71
C LEU A 87 5.40 -10.17 1.37
N ARG A 88 5.49 -10.30 2.70
CA ARG A 88 4.75 -11.33 3.46
C ARG A 88 3.24 -11.14 3.34
N VAL A 89 2.75 -9.90 3.42
CA VAL A 89 1.33 -9.58 3.23
C VAL A 89 0.87 -10.00 1.83
N ILE A 90 1.58 -9.58 0.77
CA ILE A 90 1.28 -9.98 -0.61
C ILE A 90 1.30 -11.51 -0.77
N GLY A 91 2.26 -12.19 -0.14
CA GLY A 91 2.35 -13.66 -0.13
C GLY A 91 1.14 -14.37 0.48
N GLY A 92 0.41 -13.72 1.39
CA GLY A 92 -0.80 -14.26 2.02
C GLY A 92 -2.10 -13.95 1.28
N LEU A 93 -2.07 -13.09 0.26
CA LEU A 93 -3.28 -12.73 -0.50
C LEU A 93 -3.66 -13.80 -1.52
N ALA A 94 -4.95 -13.88 -1.85
CA ALA A 94 -5.44 -14.76 -2.89
C ALA A 94 -4.78 -14.42 -4.24
N SER A 95 -4.26 -15.43 -4.93
CA SER A 95 -3.47 -15.27 -6.17
C SER A 95 -4.24 -14.58 -7.30
N GLU A 96 -5.55 -14.76 -7.35
CA GLU A 96 -6.48 -14.14 -8.29
C GLU A 96 -6.94 -12.74 -7.87
N GLY A 97 -6.65 -12.36 -6.62
CA GLY A 97 -6.98 -11.05 -6.07
C GLY A 97 -6.31 -9.93 -6.86
N LYS A 98 -7.03 -8.80 -6.97
CA LYS A 98 -6.60 -7.61 -7.71
C LYS A 98 -6.64 -6.39 -6.82
N THR A 99 -5.71 -5.47 -7.04
CA THR A 99 -5.74 -4.15 -6.43
C THR A 99 -6.97 -3.38 -6.90
N SER A 100 -7.44 -2.42 -6.09
CA SER A 100 -8.56 -1.54 -6.49
C SER A 100 -8.25 -0.79 -7.78
N MET A 101 -7.03 -0.27 -7.92
CA MET A 101 -6.62 0.46 -9.12
C MET A 101 -6.65 -0.40 -10.38
N LEU A 102 -6.21 -1.67 -10.30
CA LEU A 102 -6.34 -2.58 -11.44
C LEU A 102 -7.82 -2.78 -11.82
N GLN A 103 -8.68 -2.97 -10.82
CA GLN A 103 -10.13 -3.11 -11.07
C GLN A 103 -10.74 -1.84 -11.68
N ASP A 104 -10.28 -0.65 -11.29
CA ASP A 104 -10.70 0.61 -11.91
C ASP A 104 -10.25 0.71 -13.36
N VAL A 105 -9.00 0.35 -13.66
CA VAL A 105 -8.50 0.31 -15.05
C VAL A 105 -9.30 -0.68 -15.90
N GLU A 106 -9.57 -1.88 -15.40
CA GLU A 106 -10.37 -2.88 -16.13
C GLU A 106 -11.81 -2.42 -16.37
N ALA A 107 -12.36 -1.62 -15.46
CA ALA A 107 -13.70 -1.08 -15.56
C ALA A 107 -13.78 0.28 -16.29
N GLY A 108 -12.65 0.82 -16.77
CA GLY A 108 -12.58 2.14 -17.41
C GLY A 108 -12.91 3.31 -16.48
N ARG A 109 -12.74 3.15 -15.17
CA ARG A 109 -12.94 4.20 -14.17
C ARG A 109 -11.67 5.03 -13.98
N LYS A 110 -11.86 6.27 -13.52
CA LYS A 110 -10.75 7.12 -13.09
C LYS A 110 -10.04 6.47 -11.90
N THR A 111 -8.71 6.46 -11.92
CA THR A 111 -7.87 5.90 -10.84
C THR A 111 -7.46 6.98 -9.83
N GLU A 112 -6.85 6.55 -8.73
CA GLU A 112 -6.28 7.41 -7.68
C GLU A 112 -4.79 7.78 -7.97
N VAL A 113 -4.35 7.77 -9.23
CA VAL A 113 -2.93 7.97 -9.58
C VAL A 113 -2.40 9.33 -9.10
N GLU A 114 -3.25 10.36 -9.06
CA GLU A 114 -2.89 11.68 -8.56
C GLU A 114 -2.60 11.67 -7.04
N SER A 115 -3.31 10.84 -6.29
CA SER A 115 -3.10 10.68 -4.85
C SER A 115 -1.90 9.81 -4.50
N PHE A 116 -1.37 9.03 -5.45
CA PHE A 116 -0.22 8.16 -5.25
C PHE A 116 1.00 8.66 -6.03
N ALA A 117 1.12 8.32 -7.31
CA ALA A 117 2.29 8.63 -8.14
C ALA A 117 2.61 10.13 -8.16
N HIS A 118 1.61 10.98 -8.42
CA HIS A 118 1.86 12.42 -8.49
C HIS A 118 2.25 13.00 -7.13
N THR A 119 1.78 12.39 -6.03
CA THR A 119 2.20 12.79 -4.69
C THR A 119 3.66 12.41 -4.43
N VAL A 120 4.10 11.22 -4.84
CA VAL A 120 5.52 10.83 -4.78
C VAL A 120 6.38 11.83 -5.58
N VAL A 121 6.01 12.09 -6.83
CA VAL A 121 6.72 13.04 -7.71
C VAL A 121 6.77 14.45 -7.12
N ALA A 122 5.70 14.91 -6.47
CA ALA A 122 5.66 16.21 -5.84
C ALA A 122 6.55 16.32 -4.58
N LEU A 123 6.85 15.19 -3.93
CA LEU A 123 7.59 15.13 -2.67
C LEU A 123 9.09 14.81 -2.84
N GLY A 124 9.53 14.15 -3.91
CA GLY A 124 10.97 14.02 -4.20
C GLY A 124 11.38 12.91 -5.15
#